data_AF-A0A7M7NVW9-F1
#
_entry.id   AF-A0A7M7NVW9-F1
#
_cell.length_a   1.000
_cell.length_b   1.000
_cell.length_c   1.000
_cell.angle_alpha   90.00
_cell.angle_beta   90.00
_cell.angle_gamma   90.00
#
_symmetry.space_group_name_H-M   'P 1'
#
loop_
_entity.id
_entity.type
_entity.pdbx_description
1 polymer ?
#
loop_
_entity_poly.entity_id
_entity_poly.type
_entity_poly.pdbx_seq_one_letter_code
_entity_poly.pdbx_strand_id
1 'polypeptide(L)'
;MAVPILKGLCKIAIGGGALYVSVEQGIWGSSFDGSKTMNKLTGTLQRQDEYLRQIPSTEQLASNTRQSWNSGVKWTFSSLARGPEKAKELGSQAADYVSGSMAK
;
A
#
# COMPACT_ATOMS: atom_id res chain seq x y z
N MET A 1 15.69 29.93 6.25
CA MET A 1 16.11 28.63 6.84
C MET A 1 15.18 28.15 7.97
N ALA A 2 14.70 29.00 8.88
CA ALA A 2 13.85 28.58 10.01
C ALA A 2 12.41 28.14 9.64
N VAL A 3 11.76 28.82 8.69
CA VAL A 3 10.38 28.52 8.27
C VAL A 3 10.15 27.10 7.71
N PRO A 4 11.01 26.55 6.81
CA PRO A 4 10.83 25.18 6.32
C PRO A 4 11.06 24.12 7.42
N ILE A 5 11.98 24.36 8.35
CA ILE A 5 12.23 23.46 9.48
C ILE A 5 11.01 23.43 10.41
N LEU A 6 10.44 24.60 10.73
CA LEU A 6 9.25 24.71 11.58
C LEU A 6 8.05 23.99 10.96
N LYS A 7 7.84 24.15 9.63
CA LYS A 7 6.81 23.42 8.90
C LYS A 7 7.01 21.89 8.94
N GLY A 8 8.25 21.42 8.84
CA GLY A 8 8.58 20.00 8.98
C GLY A 8 8.23 19.47 10.37
N LEU A 9 8.62 20.18 11.42
CA LEU A 9 8.32 19.82 12.81
C LEU A 9 6.82 19.76 13.09
N CYS A 10 6.03 20.73 12.60
CA CYS A 10 4.58 20.70 12.75
C CYS A 10 3.95 19.46 12.09
N LYS A 11 4.41 19.06 10.90
CA LYS A 11 3.90 17.86 10.22
C LYS A 11 4.23 16.58 11.00
N ILE A 12 5.45 16.49 11.53
CA ILE A 12 5.87 15.35 12.36
C ILE A 12 5.05 15.31 13.65
N ALA A 13 4.81 16.46 14.28
CA ALA A 13 4.00 16.53 15.49
C ALA A 13 2.55 16.10 15.23
N ILE A 14 1.93 16.56 14.14
CA ILE A 14 0.57 16.16 13.77
C ILE A 14 0.51 14.67 13.44
N GLY A 15 1.44 14.17 12.62
CA GLY A 15 1.49 12.76 12.25
C GLY A 15 1.79 11.84 13.43
N GLY A 16 2.74 12.23 14.29
CA GLY A 16 3.09 11.52 15.51
C GLY A 16 1.95 11.50 16.53
N GLY A 17 1.24 12.63 16.70
CA GLY A 17 0.05 12.70 17.55
C GLY A 17 -1.07 11.80 17.04
N ALA A 18 -1.34 11.80 15.72
CA ALA A 18 -2.34 10.93 15.13
C ALA A 18 -1.99 9.45 15.30
N LEU A 19 -0.73 9.08 15.11
CA LEU A 19 -0.24 7.72 15.35
C LEU A 19 -0.38 7.33 16.82
N TYR A 20 0.07 8.18 17.74
CA TYR A 20 -0.03 7.94 19.18
C TYR A 20 -1.47 7.67 19.62
N VAL A 21 -2.41 8.52 19.22
CA VAL A 21 -3.83 8.34 19.53
C VAL A 21 -4.36 7.04 18.93
N SER A 22 -3.98 6.69 17.70
CA SER A 22 -4.43 5.43 17.08
C SER A 22 -3.92 4.17 17.81
N VAL A 23 -2.71 4.23 18.37
CA VAL A 23 -2.13 3.15 19.19
C VAL A 23 -2.83 3.08 20.55
N GLU A 24 -3.05 4.22 21.21
CA GLU A 24 -3.74 4.29 22.50
C GLU A 24 -5.20 3.80 22.42
N GLN A 25 -5.89 4.11 21.31
CA GLN A 25 -7.24 3.62 21.05
C GLN A 25 -7.27 2.13 20.65
N GLY A 26 -6.13 1.43 20.62
CA GLY A 26 -6.09 -0.01 20.36
C GLY A 26 -6.49 -0.41 18.93
N ILE A 27 -6.46 0.52 17.96
CA ILE A 27 -6.78 0.23 16.55
C ILE A 27 -5.81 -0.82 15.98
N TRP A 28 -4.55 -0.76 16.42
CA TRP A 28 -3.49 -1.69 16.03
C TRP A 28 -3.32 -2.87 17.01
N GLY A 29 -4.23 -2.97 17.99
CA GLY A 29 -4.20 -4.00 19.03
C GLY A 29 -4.84 -5.31 18.57
N SER A 30 -5.42 -6.04 19.53
CA SER A 30 -6.16 -7.25 19.20
C SER A 30 -7.42 -6.91 18.39
N SER A 31 -7.94 -7.87 17.62
CA SER A 31 -9.18 -7.68 16.86
C SER A 31 -10.37 -7.30 17.77
N PHE A 32 -10.33 -7.71 19.04
CA PHE A 32 -11.32 -7.33 20.04
C PHE A 32 -11.24 -5.84 20.39
N ASP A 33 -10.03 -5.33 20.65
CA ASP A 33 -9.80 -3.92 21.00
C ASP A 33 -10.17 -3.00 19.82
N GLY A 34 -9.75 -3.38 18.60
CA GLY A 34 -10.11 -2.66 17.38
C GLY A 34 -11.62 -2.64 17.13
N SER A 35 -12.32 -3.76 17.36
CA SER A 35 -13.78 -3.83 17.24
C SER A 35 -14.50 -2.96 18.27
N LYS A 36 -14.01 -2.94 19.52
CA LYS A 36 -14.57 -2.09 20.59
C LYS A 36 -14.41 -0.60 20.26
N THR A 37 -13.24 -0.22 19.76
CA THR A 37 -12.97 1.16 19.33
C THR A 37 -13.79 1.55 18.11
N MET A 38 -13.94 0.65 17.13
CA MET A 38 -14.82 0.86 15.98
C MET A 38 -16.28 1.09 16.42
N ASN A 39 -16.80 0.27 17.33
CA ASN A 39 -18.16 0.42 17.87
C ASN A 39 -18.36 1.74 18.63
N LYS A 40 -17.32 2.21 19.34
CA LYS A 40 -17.35 3.52 20.01
C LYS A 40 -17.36 4.68 19.00
N LEU A 41 -16.60 4.54 17.91
CA LEU A 41 -16.53 5.51 16.82
C LEU A 41 -17.83 5.60 16.04
N THR A 42 -18.43 4.47 15.67
CA THR A 42 -19.73 4.43 15.01
C THR A 42 -20.80 5.08 15.89
N GLY A 43 -20.83 4.82 17.18
CA GLY A 43 -21.76 5.51 18.11
C GLY A 43 -21.65 7.05 18.13
N THR A 44 -20.52 7.63 17.70
CA THR A 44 -20.25 9.08 17.81
C THR A 44 -20.34 9.83 16.48
N LEU A 45 -20.24 9.14 15.33
CA LEU A 45 -20.19 9.78 14.01
C LEU A 45 -21.59 9.98 13.39
N GLN A 46 -21.89 11.20 12.98
CA GLN A 46 -23.05 11.51 12.11
C GLN A 46 -22.74 11.09 10.65
N ARG A 47 -23.73 10.57 9.90
CA ARG A 47 -23.60 9.97 8.54
C ARG A 47 -22.74 8.70 8.41
N GLN A 48 -22.57 7.98 9.51
CA GLN A 48 -21.88 6.69 9.50
C GLN A 48 -22.46 5.65 8.54
N ASP A 49 -23.75 5.70 8.23
CA ASP A 49 -24.43 4.73 7.37
C ASP A 49 -23.96 4.76 5.91
N GLU A 50 -23.51 5.92 5.41
CA GLU A 50 -22.96 6.05 4.06
C GLU A 50 -21.58 5.39 3.94
N TYR A 51 -20.73 5.55 4.96
CA TYR A 51 -19.38 4.99 4.98
C TYR A 51 -19.37 3.52 5.38
N LEU A 52 -20.22 3.11 6.32
CA LEU A 52 -20.34 1.72 6.75
C LEU A 52 -20.86 0.82 5.61
N ARG A 53 -21.71 1.34 4.72
CA ARG A 53 -22.15 0.62 3.51
C ARG A 53 -21.04 0.38 2.49
N GLN A 54 -19.94 1.15 2.53
CA GLN A 54 -18.78 0.95 1.67
C GLN A 54 -17.83 -0.12 2.21
N ILE A 55 -17.98 -0.53 3.48
CA ILE A 55 -17.18 -1.59 4.05
C ILE A 55 -17.62 -2.92 3.42
N PRO A 56 -16.72 -3.66 2.75
CA PRO A 56 -17.08 -4.92 2.13
C PRO A 56 -17.53 -5.92 3.19
N SER A 57 -18.51 -6.76 2.83
CA SER A 57 -18.90 -7.89 3.69
C SER A 57 -17.71 -8.83 3.91
N THR A 58 -17.77 -9.65 4.96
CA THR A 58 -16.73 -10.64 5.25
C THR A 58 -16.49 -11.59 4.07
N GLU A 59 -17.55 -11.98 3.36
CA GLU A 59 -17.48 -12.81 2.16
C GLU A 59 -16.82 -12.08 0.99
N GLN A 60 -17.20 -10.82 0.75
CA GLN A 60 -16.56 -9.98 -0.27
C GLN A 60 -15.08 -9.76 0.03
N LEU A 61 -14.74 -9.51 1.30
CA LEU A 61 -13.36 -9.35 1.73
C LEU A 61 -12.55 -10.63 1.48
N ALA A 62 -13.07 -11.79 1.89
CA ALA A 62 -12.41 -13.08 1.66
C ALA A 62 -12.19 -13.37 0.16
N SER A 63 -13.22 -13.13 -0.67
CA SER A 63 -13.14 -13.29 -2.12
C SER A 63 -12.10 -12.34 -2.74
N ASN A 64 -12.15 -11.05 -2.40
CA ASN A 64 -11.24 -10.03 -2.90
C ASN A 64 -9.78 -10.32 -2.50
N THR A 65 -9.54 -10.73 -1.26
CA THR A 65 -8.21 -11.11 -0.77
C THR A 65 -7.69 -12.32 -1.55
N ARG A 66 -8.52 -13.36 -1.74
CA ARG A 66 -8.12 -14.55 -2.51
C ARG A 66 -7.82 -14.21 -3.97
N GLN A 67 -8.66 -13.40 -4.62
CA GLN A 67 -8.46 -12.98 -6.00
C GLN A 67 -7.19 -12.15 -6.16
N SER A 68 -6.95 -11.20 -5.25
CA SER A 68 -5.77 -10.34 -5.26
C SER A 68 -4.50 -11.15 -5.07
N TRP A 69 -4.51 -12.08 -4.11
CA TRP A 69 -3.40 -13.01 -3.90
C TRP A 69 -3.09 -13.82 -5.15
N ASN A 70 -4.09 -14.46 -5.74
CA ASN A 70 -3.91 -15.28 -6.95
C ASN A 70 -3.41 -14.43 -8.14
N SER A 71 -3.89 -13.20 -8.26
CA SER A 71 -3.44 -12.26 -9.30
C SER A 71 -1.98 -11.88 -9.10
N GLY A 72 -1.58 -11.60 -7.86
CA GLY A 72 -0.19 -11.34 -7.49
C GLY A 72 0.73 -12.51 -7.81
N VAL A 73 0.35 -13.73 -7.40
CA VAL A 73 1.09 -14.96 -7.70
C VAL A 73 1.26 -15.13 -9.22
N LYS A 74 0.18 -15.01 -9.98
CA LYS A 74 0.23 -15.10 -11.46
C LYS A 74 1.13 -14.03 -12.06
N TRP A 75 1.04 -12.79 -11.58
CA TRP A 75 1.86 -11.69 -12.08
C TRP A 75 3.36 -11.93 -11.82
N THR A 76 3.72 -12.39 -10.62
CA THR A 76 5.12 -12.67 -10.27
C THR A 76 5.70 -13.77 -11.15
N PHE A 77 5.02 -14.92 -11.26
CA PHE A 77 5.53 -16.03 -12.06
C PHE A 77 5.54 -15.73 -13.56
N SER A 78 4.54 -15.02 -14.09
CA SER A 78 4.53 -14.60 -15.50
C SER A 78 5.60 -13.55 -15.81
N SER A 79 5.94 -12.69 -14.86
CA SER A 79 7.03 -11.72 -15.01
C SER A 79 8.39 -12.41 -14.93
N LEU A 80 8.56 -13.38 -14.02
CA LEU A 80 9.77 -14.20 -13.94
C LEU A 80 9.98 -15.03 -15.20
N ALA A 81 8.93 -15.64 -15.74
CA ALA A 81 8.98 -16.43 -16.97
C ALA A 81 9.41 -15.58 -18.19
N ARG A 82 9.01 -14.31 -18.24
CA ARG A 82 9.41 -13.36 -19.29
C ARG A 82 10.81 -12.75 -19.06
N GLY A 83 11.41 -12.99 -17.90
CA GLY A 83 12.73 -12.47 -17.53
C GLY A 83 13.84 -12.83 -18.53
N PRO A 84 14.01 -14.11 -18.89
CA PRO A 84 15.05 -14.54 -19.85
C PRO A 84 14.91 -13.90 -21.23
N GLU A 85 13.68 -13.77 -21.72
CA GLU A 85 13.39 -13.13 -23.01
C GLU A 85 13.76 -11.64 -22.98
N LYS A 86 13.39 -10.94 -21.90
CA LYS A 86 13.75 -9.53 -21.71
C LYS A 86 15.25 -9.32 -21.51
N ALA A 87 15.92 -10.24 -20.81
CA ALA A 87 17.38 -10.22 -20.66
C ALA A 87 18.09 -10.42 -21.99
N LYS A 88 17.60 -11.32 -22.84
CA LYS A 88 18.12 -11.53 -24.20
C LYS A 88 17.95 -10.27 -25.07
N GLU A 89 16.77 -9.65 -25.03
CA GLU A 89 16.46 -8.43 -25.78
C GLU A 89 17.36 -7.26 -25.36
N LEU A 90 17.54 -7.06 -24.05
CA LEU A 90 18.44 -6.03 -23.51
C LEU A 90 19.90 -6.33 -23.84
N GLY A 91 20.30 -7.60 -23.80
CA GLY A 91 21.64 -8.04 -24.19
C GLY A 91 21.95 -7.78 -25.67
N SER A 92 21.01 -8.06 -26.57
CA SER A 92 21.18 -7.74 -28.00
C SER A 92 21.24 -6.23 -28.24
N GLN A 93 20.38 -5.44 -27.58
CA GLN A 93 20.42 -3.98 -27.70
C GLN A 93 21.73 -3.39 -27.18
N ALA A 94 22.28 -3.93 -26.09
CA ALA A 94 23.58 -3.51 -25.57
C ALA A 94 24.72 -3.85 -26.53
N ALA A 95 24.69 -5.05 -27.13
CA ALA A 95 25.70 -5.46 -28.12
C ALA A 95 25.64 -4.61 -29.39
N ASP A 96 24.44 -4.29 -29.88
CA ASP A 96 24.23 -3.42 -31.05
C ASP A 96 24.68 -1.98 -30.76
N TYR A 97 24.44 -1.47 -29.55
CA TYR A 97 24.91 -0.15 -29.14
C TYR A 97 26.44 -0.08 -29.07
N VAL A 98 27.09 -1.08 -28.47
CA VAL A 98 28.55 -1.14 -28.35
C VAL A 98 29.19 -1.27 -29.74
N SER A 99 28.70 -2.17 -30.58
CA SER A 99 29.22 -2.36 -31.94
C SER A 99 29.00 -1.13 -32.83
N GLY A 100 27.85 -0.46 -32.74
CA GLY A 100 27.59 0.80 -33.43
C GLY A 100 28.45 1.96 -32.93
N SER A 101 28.85 1.95 -31.65
CA SER A 101 29.75 2.96 -31.09
C SER A 101 31.22 2.79 -31.50
N MET A 102 31.65 1.55 -31.79
CA MET A 102 33.01 1.24 -32.23
C MET A 102 33.23 1.35 -33.75
N ALA A 103 32.15 1.56 -34.52
CA ALA A 103 32.19 1.73 -35.98
C ALA A 103 32.29 3.22 -36.42
N LYS A 104 32.38 4.16 -35.47
CA LYS A 104 32.63 5.59 -35.69
C LYS A 104 34.06 5.94 -35.31
#